data_AF-A0A0B1SDB1-F1
#
_entry.id   AF-A0A0B1SDB1-F1
#
_cell.length_a   1.000
_cell.length_b   1.000
_cell.length_c   1.000
_cell.angle_alpha   90.00
_cell.angle_beta   90.00
_cell.angle_gamma   90.00
#
_symmetry.space_group_name_H-M   'P 1'
#
loop_
_entity.id
_entity.type
_entity.pdbx_description
1 polymer ?
#
loop_
_entity_poly.entity_id
_entity_poly.type
_entity_poly.pdbx_seq_one_letter_code
_entity_poly.pdbx_strand_id
1 'polypeptide(L)'
;TIPGKAYHFSVSESTRYAYYVGCQKLHDGTQLHALRVIDTWRGTIMPYKLPVELSSICMLYEASNGVALIGVGDDCSISIFQAFIDHESKQLITTKELVALKCTSNEERTWSWNSARNERGMILMELNQETRKLKIFEIKNNGDVKCSEIEDFQTLGIAPYTQPWQEGNIISSFERLPNVFGRLAYTGRVLNIDIETRK
;
A
#
# COMPACT_ATOMS: atom_id res chain seq x y z
N THR A 1 6.99 18.91 14.57
CA THR A 1 7.78 17.67 14.79
C THR A 1 7.21 16.57 13.92
N ILE A 2 8.06 15.88 13.16
CA ILE A 2 7.68 14.70 12.37
C ILE A 2 7.44 13.55 13.37
N PRO A 3 6.30 12.83 13.33
CA PRO A 3 6.04 11.73 14.26
C PRO A 3 7.07 10.60 14.17
N GLY A 4 7.31 9.93 15.30
CA GLY A 4 8.40 8.96 15.51
C GLY A 4 8.35 7.68 14.67
N LYS A 5 7.29 7.45 13.88
CA LYS A 5 7.24 6.44 12.80
C LYS A 5 6.36 6.94 11.66
N ALA A 6 6.93 7.00 10.47
CA ALA A 6 6.19 7.11 9.22
C ALA A 6 5.89 5.70 8.71
N TYR A 7 4.66 5.44 8.29
CA TYR A 7 4.32 4.15 7.68
C TYR A 7 4.43 4.23 6.17
N HIS A 8 4.19 5.40 5.59
CA HIS A 8 4.21 5.59 4.15
C HIS A 8 4.52 7.02 3.75
N PHE A 9 5.25 7.14 2.64
CA PHE A 9 5.52 8.39 1.95
C PHE A 9 5.21 8.21 0.46
N SER A 10 4.59 9.23 -0.12
CA SER A 10 4.43 9.31 -1.57
C SER A 10 4.43 10.76 -2.03
N VAL A 11 4.54 10.98 -3.33
CA VAL A 11 4.54 12.31 -3.94
C VAL A 11 3.46 12.40 -5.00
N SER A 12 2.91 13.60 -5.15
CA SER A 12 2.00 13.92 -6.24
C SER A 12 2.67 13.73 -7.58
N GLU A 13 1.88 13.48 -8.62
CA GLU A 13 2.39 13.46 -10.00
C GLU A 13 3.10 14.76 -10.37
N SER A 14 2.54 15.90 -9.93
CA SER A 14 3.13 17.23 -10.13
C SER A 14 4.38 17.49 -9.30
N THR A 15 4.76 16.57 -8.39
CA THR A 15 5.80 16.73 -7.35
C THR A 15 5.58 17.89 -6.37
N ARG A 16 4.50 18.65 -6.54
CA ARG A 16 4.15 19.78 -5.67
C ARG A 16 3.81 19.33 -4.26
N TYR A 17 3.12 18.21 -4.11
CA TYR A 17 2.71 17.72 -2.80
C TYR A 17 3.48 16.46 -2.42
N ALA A 18 3.95 16.39 -1.19
CA ALA A 18 4.40 15.15 -0.58
C ALA A 18 3.42 14.72 0.50
N TYR A 19 3.03 13.46 0.46
CA TYR A 19 2.10 12.82 1.37
C TYR A 19 2.85 12.05 2.44
N TYR A 20 2.45 12.27 3.68
CA TYR A 20 2.99 11.60 4.85
C TYR A 20 1.85 10.93 5.60
N VAL A 21 1.90 9.60 5.71
CA VAL A 21 1.00 8.81 6.55
C VAL A 21 1.77 8.34 7.78
N GLY A 22 1.27 8.71 8.95
CA GLY A 22 1.88 8.38 10.24
C GLY A 22 0.85 8.27 11.35
N CYS A 23 1.32 8.07 12.57
CA CYS A 23 0.47 8.10 13.77
C CYS A 23 0.67 9.42 14.52
N GLN A 24 -0.43 10.02 14.97
CA GLN A 24 -0.45 11.11 15.93
C GLN A 24 -0.89 10.57 17.29
N LYS A 25 -0.03 10.75 18.30
CA LYS A 25 -0.37 10.45 19.69
C LYS A 25 -1.00 11.68 20.34
N LEU A 26 -2.20 11.52 20.88
CA LEU A 26 -2.93 12.52 21.64
C LEU A 26 -2.42 12.58 23.09
N HIS A 27 -2.79 13.64 23.82
CA HIS A 27 -2.36 13.86 25.21
C HIS A 27 -2.87 12.78 26.19
N ASP A 28 -4.01 12.16 25.88
CA ASP A 28 -4.60 11.03 26.61
C ASP A 28 -3.91 9.69 26.30
N GLY A 29 -2.92 9.68 25.39
CA GLY A 29 -2.19 8.50 24.97
C GLY A 29 -2.78 7.78 23.74
N THR A 30 -3.97 8.18 23.27
CA THR A 30 -4.62 7.62 22.08
C THR A 30 -3.75 7.84 20.84
N GLN A 31 -3.61 6.83 19.99
CA GLN A 31 -2.93 6.94 18.69
C GLN A 31 -3.94 6.95 17.56
N LEU A 32 -3.86 7.94 16.68
CA LEU A 32 -4.69 8.08 15.50
C LEU A 32 -3.81 8.09 14.26
N HIS A 33 -4.25 7.42 13.19
CA HIS A 33 -3.60 7.59 11.90
C HIS A 33 -3.87 9.00 11.38
N ALA A 34 -2.87 9.60 10.76
CA ALA A 34 -2.91 10.97 10.30
C ALA A 34 -2.24 11.11 8.93
N LEU A 35 -2.90 11.88 8.05
CA LEU A 35 -2.32 12.35 6.81
C LEU A 35 -1.80 13.78 6.99
N ARG A 36 -0.51 13.98 6.74
CA ARG A 36 0.08 15.31 6.58
C ARG A 36 0.49 15.49 5.13
N VAL A 37 0.22 16.67 4.59
CA VAL A 37 0.58 17.04 3.23
C VAL A 37 1.55 18.21 3.28
N ILE A 38 2.69 18.03 2.62
CA ILE A 38 3.72 19.05 2.45
C ILE A 38 3.48 19.69 1.09
N ASP A 39 3.15 20.98 1.06
CA ASP A 39 3.20 21.77 -0.18
C ASP A 39 4.65 22.24 -0.34
N THR A 40 5.37 21.59 -1.27
CA THR A 40 6.81 21.82 -1.49
C THR A 40 7.09 23.19 -2.09
N TRP A 41 6.13 23.79 -2.79
CA TRP A 41 6.27 25.11 -3.38
C TRP A 41 6.09 26.20 -2.33
N ARG A 42 5.22 25.98 -1.36
CA ARG A 42 4.98 26.91 -0.24
C ARG A 42 5.85 26.64 0.98
N GLY A 43 6.51 25.48 1.05
CA GLY A 43 7.28 25.04 2.21
C GLY A 43 6.41 24.80 3.46
N THR A 44 5.13 24.45 3.28
CA THR A 44 4.16 24.31 4.40
C THR A 44 3.76 22.87 4.61
N ILE A 45 3.50 22.49 5.88
CA ILE A 45 3.00 21.17 6.27
C ILE A 45 1.62 21.31 6.88
N MET A 46 0.63 20.59 6.37
CA MET A 46 -0.77 20.72 6.78
C MET A 46 -1.39 19.35 7.11
N PRO A 47 -2.16 19.22 8.21
CA PRO A 47 -3.03 18.06 8.40
C PRO A 47 -4.16 18.06 7.38
N TYR A 48 -4.46 16.89 6.85
CA TYR A 48 -5.65 16.68 6.05
C TYR A 48 -6.69 15.93 6.87
N LYS A 49 -7.94 16.38 6.77
CA LYS A 49 -9.06 15.70 7.42
C LYS A 49 -9.33 14.38 6.69
N LEU A 50 -9.41 13.31 7.48
CA LEU A 50 -9.76 11.97 7.02
C LEU A 50 -11.26 11.74 7.27
N PRO A 51 -11.99 11.19 6.30
CA PRO A 51 -13.32 10.63 6.55
C PRO A 51 -13.21 9.35 7.40
N VAL A 52 -14.31 8.92 8.02
CA VAL A 52 -14.30 7.85 9.04
C VAL A 52 -13.80 6.53 8.47
N GLU A 53 -14.13 6.24 7.21
CA GLU A 53 -13.72 5.00 6.53
C GLU A 53 -12.21 4.94 6.29
N LEU A 54 -11.53 6.10 6.33
CA LEU A 54 -10.07 6.22 6.14
C LEU A 54 -9.32 6.44 7.46
N SER A 55 -9.96 6.18 8.60
CA SER A 55 -9.37 6.40 9.94
C SER A 55 -8.17 5.52 10.25
N SER A 56 -7.99 4.39 9.56
CA SER A 56 -6.84 3.49 9.66
C SER A 56 -5.94 3.54 8.42
N ILE A 57 -5.83 4.72 7.78
CA ILE A 57 -4.97 4.93 6.61
C ILE A 57 -3.53 4.47 6.88
N CYS A 58 -3.01 3.65 5.98
CA CYS A 58 -1.65 3.12 6.04
C CYS A 58 -0.83 3.45 4.78
N MET A 59 -1.48 3.74 3.64
CA MET A 59 -0.82 4.16 2.41
C MET A 59 -1.69 5.11 1.59
N LEU A 60 -1.05 5.89 0.73
CA LEU A 60 -1.71 6.77 -0.24
C LEU A 60 -0.85 6.90 -1.48
N TYR A 61 -1.45 6.78 -2.66
CA TYR A 61 -0.85 7.12 -3.94
C TYR A 61 -1.77 8.07 -4.69
N GLU A 62 -1.32 9.31 -4.90
CA GLU A 62 -2.05 10.20 -5.79
C GLU A 62 -1.85 9.77 -7.23
N ALA A 63 -2.96 9.68 -7.93
CA ALA A 63 -3.08 9.51 -9.36
C ALA A 63 -3.06 10.88 -10.06
N SER A 64 -3.66 10.95 -11.25
CA SER A 64 -3.87 12.20 -11.97
C SER A 64 -5.11 12.95 -11.47
N ASN A 65 -5.10 14.28 -11.58
CA ASN A 65 -6.24 15.15 -11.34
C ASN A 65 -6.83 15.06 -9.91
N GLY A 66 -5.99 14.88 -8.89
CA GLY A 66 -6.42 14.81 -7.49
C GLY A 66 -7.13 13.51 -7.10
N VAL A 67 -7.28 12.55 -8.02
CA VAL A 67 -7.71 11.18 -7.66
C VAL A 67 -6.57 10.53 -6.88
N ALA A 68 -6.91 9.71 -5.88
CA ALA A 68 -5.95 8.94 -5.12
C ALA A 68 -6.46 7.54 -4.80
N LEU A 69 -5.52 6.62 -4.67
CA LEU A 69 -5.76 5.28 -4.16
C LEU A 69 -5.19 5.20 -2.75
N ILE A 70 -6.03 4.80 -1.81
CA ILE A 70 -5.77 4.88 -0.37
C ILE A 70 -5.94 3.50 0.21
N GLY A 71 -4.89 3.00 0.87
CA GLY A 71 -4.98 1.76 1.63
C GLY A 71 -5.27 2.06 3.09
N VAL A 72 -6.22 1.33 3.64
CA VAL A 72 -6.60 1.36 5.06
C VAL A 72 -6.57 -0.07 5.57
N GLY A 73 -6.01 -0.28 6.75
CA GLY A 73 -5.86 -1.65 7.23
C GLY A 73 -4.90 -1.80 8.39
N ASP A 74 -4.69 -3.06 8.74
CA ASP A 74 -3.85 -3.52 9.83
C ASP A 74 -3.11 -4.80 9.41
N ASP A 75 -2.58 -5.53 10.39
CA ASP A 75 -1.83 -6.77 10.17
C ASP A 75 -2.71 -7.91 9.62
N CYS A 76 -4.04 -7.79 9.66
CA CYS A 76 -5.01 -8.84 9.30
C CYS A 76 -5.97 -8.43 8.18
N SER A 77 -5.89 -7.18 7.70
CA SER A 77 -6.81 -6.69 6.68
C SER A 77 -6.21 -5.53 5.90
N ILE A 78 -6.59 -5.44 4.63
CA ILE A 78 -6.31 -4.28 3.80
C ILE A 78 -7.50 -4.03 2.89
N SER A 79 -8.01 -2.80 2.93
CA SER A 79 -8.96 -2.29 1.96
C SER A 79 -8.31 -1.17 1.15
N ILE A 80 -8.57 -1.15 -0.15
CA ILE A 80 -8.15 -0.07 -1.06
C ILE A 80 -9.37 0.73 -1.46
N PHE A 81 -9.31 2.02 -1.19
CA PHE A 81 -10.32 3.01 -1.55
C PHE A 81 -9.81 3.92 -2.67
N GLN A 82 -10.71 4.30 -3.56
CA GLN A 82 -10.55 5.48 -4.38
C GLN A 82 -11.08 6.69 -3.60
N ALA A 83 -10.36 7.80 -3.69
CA ALA A 83 -10.74 9.07 -3.08
C ALA A 83 -10.30 10.25 -3.95
N PHE A 84 -10.83 11.43 -3.67
CA PHE A 84 -10.36 12.69 -4.20
C PHE A 84 -9.62 13.48 -3.11
N ILE A 85 -8.49 14.08 -3.47
CA ILE A 85 -7.70 14.96 -2.62
C ILE A 85 -8.13 16.40 -2.91
N ASP A 86 -8.89 16.98 -1.97
CA ASP A 86 -9.23 18.40 -2.00
C ASP A 86 -8.15 19.19 -1.24
N HIS A 87 -7.23 19.79 -2.00
CA HIS A 87 -6.15 20.60 -1.44
C HIS A 87 -6.61 21.96 -0.91
N GLU A 88 -7.74 22.49 -1.38
CA GLU A 88 -8.27 23.79 -0.93
C GLU A 88 -8.91 23.64 0.44
N SER A 89 -9.79 22.64 0.60
CA SER A 89 -10.44 22.33 1.87
C SER A 89 -9.61 21.43 2.79
N LYS A 90 -8.47 20.92 2.31
CA LYS A 90 -7.51 20.07 3.05
C LYS A 90 -8.16 18.81 3.59
N GLN A 91 -8.84 18.07 2.73
CA GLN A 91 -9.56 16.86 3.10
C GLN A 91 -9.50 15.79 2.02
N LEU A 92 -9.70 14.55 2.44
CA LEU A 92 -9.97 13.43 1.53
C LEU A 92 -11.47 13.20 1.42
N ILE A 93 -11.92 12.93 0.20
CA ILE A 93 -13.32 12.62 -0.09
C ILE A 93 -13.35 11.20 -0.68
N THR A 94 -13.74 10.21 0.13
CA THR A 94 -13.87 8.82 -0.31
C THR A 94 -14.94 8.70 -1.39
N THR A 95 -14.65 7.98 -2.47
CA THR A 95 -15.61 7.75 -3.56
C THR A 95 -16.07 6.31 -3.61
N LYS A 96 -15.15 5.35 -3.57
CA LYS A 96 -15.48 3.93 -3.76
C LYS A 96 -14.47 3.01 -3.06
N GLU A 97 -14.93 1.93 -2.44
CA GLU A 97 -14.07 0.81 -2.05
C GLU A 97 -13.83 -0.10 -3.27
N LEU A 98 -12.56 -0.34 -3.60
CA LEU A 98 -12.14 -1.09 -4.78
C LEU A 98 -11.74 -2.53 -4.45
N VAL A 99 -11.05 -2.72 -3.33
CA VAL A 99 -10.56 -4.01 -2.86
C VAL A 99 -10.79 -4.08 -1.36
N ALA A 100 -11.25 -5.22 -0.87
CA ALA A 100 -11.36 -5.52 0.55
C ALA A 100 -10.82 -6.93 0.80
N LEU A 101 -9.67 -7.02 1.45
CA LEU A 101 -9.05 -8.28 1.86
C LEU A 101 -9.12 -8.38 3.38
N LYS A 102 -9.68 -9.48 3.86
CA LYS A 102 -9.79 -9.77 5.29
C LYS A 102 -9.35 -11.20 5.53
N CYS A 103 -8.56 -11.39 6.58
CA CYS A 103 -8.34 -12.69 7.18
C CYS A 103 -9.67 -13.26 7.70
N THR A 104 -10.08 -14.45 7.25
CA THR A 104 -11.36 -15.04 7.68
C THR A 104 -11.24 -15.85 8.97
N SER A 105 -10.00 -16.14 9.41
CA SER A 105 -9.70 -16.78 10.68
C SER A 105 -8.49 -16.13 11.35
N ASN A 106 -8.34 -16.33 12.67
CA ASN A 106 -7.13 -15.90 13.40
C ASN A 106 -5.86 -16.67 12.98
N GLU A 107 -6.04 -17.78 12.27
CA GLU A 107 -5.00 -18.64 11.71
C GLU A 107 -4.57 -18.11 10.33
N GLU A 108 -5.54 -17.80 9.46
CA GLU A 108 -5.36 -17.18 8.13
C GLU A 108 -4.82 -15.77 8.27
N ARG A 109 -3.55 -15.58 8.60
CA ARG A 109 -2.92 -14.26 8.57
C ARG A 109 -2.37 -13.96 7.19
N THR A 110 -2.78 -12.84 6.59
CA THR A 110 -2.03 -12.19 5.52
C THR A 110 -0.76 -11.63 6.13
N TRP A 111 0.31 -12.44 6.16
CA TRP A 111 1.56 -12.05 6.82
C TRP A 111 2.23 -10.84 6.18
N SER A 112 1.93 -10.55 4.91
CA SER A 112 2.44 -9.36 4.25
C SER A 112 1.64 -9.00 3.01
N TRP A 113 1.24 -7.74 2.94
CA TRP A 113 0.89 -7.10 1.68
C TRP A 113 1.97 -6.06 1.35
N ASN A 114 2.24 -5.87 0.07
CA ASN A 114 3.11 -4.81 -0.42
C ASN A 114 2.41 -4.08 -1.56
N SER A 115 2.70 -2.80 -1.73
CA SER A 115 2.12 -2.01 -2.80
C SER A 115 3.14 -1.11 -3.46
N ALA A 116 2.84 -0.74 -4.70
CA ALA A 116 3.62 0.21 -5.45
C ALA A 116 2.73 1.00 -6.40
N ARG A 117 3.10 2.26 -6.62
CA ARG A 117 2.52 3.05 -7.71
C ARG A 117 3.01 2.49 -9.05
N ASN A 118 2.12 2.43 -10.04
CA ASN A 118 2.49 2.22 -11.44
C ASN A 118 1.93 3.37 -12.30
N GLU A 119 2.21 3.34 -13.61
CA GLU A 119 1.78 4.39 -14.55
C GLU A 119 0.25 4.59 -14.60
N ARG A 120 -0.53 3.56 -14.25
CA ARG A 120 -1.99 3.52 -14.41
C ARG A 120 -2.76 3.50 -13.09
N GLY A 121 -2.06 3.53 -11.96
CA GLY A 121 -2.60 3.44 -10.61
C GLY A 121 -1.65 2.76 -9.65
N MET A 122 -2.04 1.62 -9.10
CA MET A 122 -1.22 0.88 -8.15
C MET A 122 -1.30 -0.63 -8.36
N ILE A 123 -0.26 -1.31 -7.90
CA ILE A 123 -0.32 -2.74 -7.62
C ILE A 123 -0.43 -2.94 -6.11
N LEU A 124 -1.25 -3.90 -5.72
CA LEU A 124 -1.25 -4.49 -4.39
C LEU A 124 -0.91 -5.98 -4.53
N MET A 125 0.11 -6.44 -3.82
CA MET A 125 0.45 -7.86 -3.67
C MET A 125 0.03 -8.32 -2.29
N GLU A 126 -0.74 -9.40 -2.21
CA GLU A 126 -1.12 -10.08 -0.98
C GLU A 126 -0.44 -11.45 -0.93
N LEU A 127 0.34 -11.70 0.12
CA LEU A 127 0.89 -13.03 0.40
C LEU A 127 0.08 -13.70 1.50
N ASN A 128 -0.59 -14.78 1.13
CA ASN A 128 -1.34 -15.61 2.05
C ASN A 128 -0.58 -16.91 2.33
N GLN A 129 0.04 -17.01 3.51
CA GLN A 129 0.93 -18.14 3.87
C GLN A 129 0.16 -19.46 4.02
N GLU A 130 -1.12 -19.41 4.40
CA GLU A 130 -1.93 -20.61 4.62
C GLU A 130 -2.35 -21.25 3.31
N THR A 131 -2.94 -20.44 2.42
CA THR A 131 -3.33 -20.89 1.08
C THR A 131 -2.13 -21.02 0.13
N ARG A 132 -0.96 -20.49 0.53
CA ARG A 132 0.26 -20.38 -0.28
C ARG A 132 0.05 -19.65 -1.60
N LYS A 133 -0.97 -18.79 -1.67
CA LYS A 133 -1.29 -17.98 -2.85
C LYS A 133 -0.66 -16.61 -2.74
N LEU A 134 -0.11 -16.16 -3.87
CA LEU A 134 0.24 -14.77 -4.09
C LEU A 134 -0.83 -14.17 -4.98
N LYS A 135 -1.60 -13.22 -4.45
CA LYS A 135 -2.55 -12.43 -5.24
C LYS A 135 -1.93 -11.10 -5.62
N ILE A 136 -2.13 -10.71 -6.88
CA ILE A 136 -1.62 -9.48 -7.47
C ILE A 136 -2.83 -8.73 -8.01
N PHE A 137 -3.14 -7.60 -7.39
CA PHE A 137 -4.20 -6.70 -7.80
C PHE A 137 -3.60 -5.55 -8.59
N GLU A 138 -3.98 -5.44 -9.86
CA GLU A 138 -3.76 -4.26 -10.67
C GLU A 138 -4.97 -3.34 -10.51
N ILE A 139 -4.78 -2.22 -9.81
CA ILE A 139 -5.85 -1.28 -9.47
C ILE A 139 -5.61 0.01 -10.26
N LYS A 140 -6.50 0.29 -11.21
CA LYS A 140 -6.39 1.47 -12.07
C LYS A 140 -6.99 2.71 -11.42
N ASN A 141 -6.54 3.88 -11.86
CA ASN A 141 -7.03 5.18 -11.41
C ASN A 141 -8.51 5.43 -11.69
N ASN A 142 -9.09 4.76 -12.69
CA ASN A 142 -10.53 4.83 -12.99
C ASN A 142 -11.37 3.91 -12.08
N GLY A 143 -10.75 3.12 -11.20
CA GLY A 143 -11.41 2.18 -10.31
C GLY A 143 -11.59 0.77 -10.88
N ASP A 144 -11.07 0.47 -12.08
CA ASP A 144 -11.01 -0.90 -12.57
C ASP A 144 -10.00 -1.70 -11.76
N VAL A 145 -10.36 -2.93 -11.39
CA VAL A 145 -9.50 -3.84 -10.65
C VAL A 145 -9.39 -5.16 -11.41
N LYS A 146 -8.15 -5.62 -11.62
CA LYS A 146 -7.86 -6.96 -12.12
C LYS A 146 -7.05 -7.71 -11.06
N CYS A 147 -7.43 -8.96 -10.79
CA CYS A 147 -6.71 -9.83 -9.87
C CYS A 147 -6.09 -11.00 -10.65
N SER A 148 -4.80 -11.24 -10.42
CA SER A 148 -4.07 -12.41 -10.89
C SER A 148 -3.56 -13.18 -9.68
N GLU A 149 -3.52 -14.50 -9.77
CA GLU A 149 -3.13 -15.37 -8.66
C GLU A 149 -2.04 -16.35 -9.11
N ILE A 150 -1.03 -16.50 -8.25
CA ILE A 150 0.05 -17.48 -8.38
C ILE A 150 -0.10 -18.47 -7.22
N GLU A 151 -0.29 -19.73 -7.58
CA GLU A 151 -0.37 -20.84 -6.63
C GLU A 151 1.02 -21.22 -6.12
N ASP A 152 1.07 -21.65 -4.86
CA ASP A 152 2.25 -22.18 -4.18
C ASP A 152 3.52 -21.31 -4.31
N PHE A 153 3.38 -20.01 -4.01
CA PHE A 153 4.50 -19.05 -4.11
C PHE A 153 5.73 -19.47 -3.29
N GLN A 154 5.53 -20.22 -2.20
CA GLN A 154 6.59 -20.67 -1.31
C GLN A 154 7.52 -21.66 -2.01
N THR A 155 6.95 -22.62 -2.74
CA THR A 155 7.72 -23.57 -3.54
C THR A 155 8.46 -22.87 -4.69
N LEU A 156 7.91 -21.76 -5.18
CA LEU A 156 8.55 -20.88 -6.15
C LEU A 156 9.64 -19.97 -5.55
N GLY A 157 9.82 -19.96 -4.22
CA GLY A 157 10.77 -19.08 -3.53
C GLY A 157 10.35 -17.60 -3.53
N ILE A 158 9.10 -17.29 -3.88
CA ILE A 158 8.64 -15.92 -4.10
C ILE A 158 8.23 -15.29 -2.77
N ALA A 159 9.11 -14.54 -2.12
CA ALA A 159 8.74 -13.76 -0.95
C ALA A 159 9.25 -12.31 -1.08
N PRO A 160 8.40 -11.37 -1.54
CA PRO A 160 8.73 -9.95 -1.63
C PRO A 160 9.11 -9.38 -0.27
N TYR A 161 10.31 -8.80 -0.16
CA TYR A 161 10.80 -8.15 1.05
C TYR A 161 10.51 -6.66 1.10
N THR A 162 10.41 -6.01 -0.05
CA THR A 162 10.30 -4.55 -0.20
C THR A 162 9.06 -4.17 -0.99
N GLN A 163 8.82 -2.84 -1.07
CA GLN A 163 7.95 -2.29 -2.10
C GLN A 163 8.36 -2.86 -3.47
N PRO A 164 7.44 -3.51 -4.20
CA PRO A 164 7.73 -3.98 -5.55
C PRO A 164 7.88 -2.79 -6.50
N TRP A 165 8.37 -3.04 -7.70
CA TRP A 165 8.27 -2.10 -8.82
C TRP A 165 7.80 -2.84 -10.06
N GLN A 166 7.17 -2.13 -10.98
CA GLN A 166 6.61 -2.72 -12.20
C GLN A 166 7.22 -2.05 -13.43
N GLU A 167 7.67 -2.88 -14.37
CA GLU A 167 8.09 -2.46 -15.71
C GLU A 167 7.32 -3.30 -16.73
N GLY A 168 6.37 -2.67 -17.43
CA GLY A 168 5.45 -3.38 -18.32
C GLY A 168 4.67 -4.46 -17.57
N ASN A 169 4.77 -5.72 -18.01
CA ASN A 169 4.10 -6.86 -17.36
C ASN A 169 4.94 -7.53 -16.27
N ILE A 170 6.15 -7.04 -15.99
CA ILE A 170 7.05 -7.65 -15.01
C ILE A 170 6.94 -6.89 -13.68
N ILE A 171 6.59 -7.60 -12.62
CA ILE A 171 6.70 -7.14 -11.24
C ILE A 171 8.00 -7.64 -10.67
N SER A 172 8.80 -6.72 -10.17
CA SER A 172 10.08 -7.01 -9.55
C SER A 172 10.01 -6.72 -8.05
N SER A 173 10.60 -7.58 -7.23
CA SER A 173 10.79 -7.32 -5.80
C SER A 173 11.99 -8.09 -5.28
N PHE A 174 12.58 -7.63 -4.18
CA PHE A 174 13.67 -8.36 -3.55
C PHE A 174 13.17 -9.63 -2.85
N GLU A 175 13.90 -10.73 -3.06
CA GLU A 175 13.64 -12.01 -2.40
C GLU A 175 14.05 -11.97 -0.92
N ARG A 176 13.23 -12.60 -0.08
CA ARG A 176 13.62 -13.04 1.28
C ARG A 176 13.47 -14.54 1.43
N LEU A 177 14.34 -15.16 2.22
CA LEU A 177 14.17 -16.55 2.64
C LEU A 177 13.97 -16.64 4.16
N PRO A 178 13.20 -17.62 4.66
CA PRO A 178 13.20 -17.94 6.08
C PRO A 178 14.62 -18.34 6.49
N ASN A 179 15.15 -17.74 7.55
CA ASN A 179 16.38 -18.20 8.16
C ASN A 179 16.09 -19.31 9.19
N VAL A 180 17.15 -19.94 9.69
CA VAL A 180 17.07 -21.04 10.68
C VAL A 180 16.37 -20.68 12.00
N PHE A 181 16.13 -19.39 12.25
CA PHE A 181 15.40 -18.88 13.43
C PHE A 181 13.98 -18.40 13.10
N GLY A 182 13.47 -18.72 11.90
CA GLY A 182 12.16 -18.26 11.43
C GLY A 182 12.09 -16.76 11.15
N ARG A 183 13.23 -16.04 11.14
CA ARG A 183 13.29 -14.64 10.72
C ARG A 183 13.56 -14.56 9.23
N LEU A 184 12.96 -13.59 8.57
CA LEU A 184 13.12 -13.39 7.12
C LEU A 184 14.45 -12.69 6.85
N ALA A 185 15.30 -13.31 6.03
CA ALA A 185 16.59 -12.77 5.62
C ALA A 185 16.54 -12.34 4.15
N TYR A 186 16.98 -11.12 3.88
CA TYR A 186 17.18 -10.60 2.53
C TYR A 186 18.28 -11.39 1.82
N THR A 187 18.03 -11.86 0.59
CA THR A 187 18.99 -12.72 -0.12
C THR A 187 19.88 -11.95 -1.10
N GLY A 188 19.55 -10.69 -1.41
CA GLY A 188 20.22 -9.93 -2.47
C GLY A 188 19.71 -10.20 -3.88
N ARG A 189 18.79 -11.16 -4.06
CA ARG A 189 18.22 -11.50 -5.36
C ARG A 189 16.98 -10.67 -5.64
N VAL A 190 16.75 -10.40 -6.93
CA VAL A 190 15.52 -9.81 -7.44
C VAL A 190 14.68 -10.92 -8.03
N LEU A 191 13.44 -11.02 -7.58
CA LEU A 191 12.39 -11.84 -8.16
C LEU A 191 11.73 -11.01 -9.25
N ASN A 192 11.62 -11.58 -10.45
CA ASN A 192 10.86 -11.01 -11.54
C ASN A 192 9.66 -11.93 -11.78
N ILE A 193 8.46 -11.37 -11.70
CA ILE A 193 7.21 -12.09 -11.87
C ILE A 193 6.52 -11.50 -13.10
N ASP A 194 6.35 -12.31 -14.13
CA ASP A 194 5.51 -11.94 -15.26
C ASP A 194 4.04 -12.11 -14.86
N ILE A 195 3.29 -11.00 -14.79
CA ILE A 195 1.88 -10.99 -14.39
C ILE A 195 1.03 -11.81 -15.39
N GLU A 196 1.37 -11.79 -16.67
CA GLU A 196 0.59 -12.41 -17.73
C GLU A 196 0.83 -13.92 -17.76
N THR A 197 2.10 -14.33 -17.77
CA THR A 197 2.47 -15.75 -17.82
C THR A 197 2.51 -16.42 -16.45
N ARG A 198 2.48 -15.63 -15.37
CA ARG A 198 2.53 -16.07 -13.96
C ARG A 198 3.78 -16.88 -13.63
N LYS A 199 4.91 -16.50 -14.23
CA LYS A 199 6.22 -17.15 -14.12
C LYS A 199 7.27 -16.23 -13.52
#